data_AF-A0A6B3H722-F1
#
_entry.id   AF-A0A6B3H722-F1
#
_cell.length_a   1.000
_cell.length_b   1.000
_cell.length_c   1.000
_cell.angle_alpha   90.00
_cell.angle_beta   90.00
_cell.angle_gamma   90.00
#
_symmetry.space_group_name_H-M   'P 1'
#
loop_
_entity.id
_entity.type
_entity.pdbx_description
1 polymer ?
#
loop_
_entity_poly.entity_id
_entity_poly.type
_entity_poly.pdbx_seq_one_letter_code
_entity_poly.pdbx_strand_id
1 'polypeptide(L)'
;VPALREPLTGAGPDGSPGRNRNLESLLGRTRAAALRVTADGCTTTELARRLDVSAAAASQHATVLRNAELITTSRRGGSVLHLITPLGLALLRTNGTVPEA
;
A
#
# COMPACT_ATOMS: atom_id res chain seq x y z
N VAL A 1 31.95 0.17 -33.20
CA VAL A 1 31.02 -0.53 -32.29
C VAL A 1 31.10 0.13 -30.91
N PRO A 2 30.12 0.99 -30.53
CA PRO A 2 30.09 1.55 -29.18
C PRO A 2 29.62 0.47 -28.19
N ALA A 3 30.35 0.37 -27.08
CA ALA A 3 30.16 -0.61 -26.04
C ALA A 3 28.78 -0.51 -25.38
N LEU A 4 28.25 -1.69 -25.10
CA LEU A 4 27.05 -2.00 -24.34
C LEU A 4 26.94 -1.10 -23.09
N ARG A 5 25.82 -0.38 -22.99
CA ARG A 5 25.35 0.15 -21.71
C ARG A 5 24.68 -1.01 -20.98
N GLU A 6 25.37 -1.57 -20.00
CA GLU A 6 24.73 -2.43 -19.01
C GLU A 6 24.39 -1.58 -17.77
N PRO A 7 23.11 -1.28 -17.50
CA PRO A 7 22.70 -0.82 -16.18
C PRO A 7 22.61 -2.07 -15.28
N LEU A 8 23.71 -2.39 -14.60
CA LEU A 8 23.71 -3.45 -13.58
C LEU A 8 23.38 -2.84 -12.22
N THR A 9 22.12 -3.04 -11.84
CA THR A 9 21.65 -3.52 -10.54
C THR A 9 21.86 -2.66 -9.27
N GLY A 10 20.77 -2.51 -8.52
CA GLY A 10 20.80 -2.02 -7.13
C GLY A 10 19.72 -1.01 -6.75
N ALA A 11 18.47 -1.15 -7.21
CA ALA A 11 17.36 -0.45 -6.57
C ALA A 11 17.15 -1.05 -5.17
N GLY A 12 17.45 -0.25 -4.14
CA GLY A 12 17.25 -0.60 -2.74
C GLY A 12 15.77 -0.87 -2.38
N PRO A 13 15.52 -1.39 -1.18
CA PRO A 13 14.19 -1.77 -0.68
C PRO A 13 13.36 -0.54 -0.24
N ASP A 14 13.13 0.40 -1.15
CA ASP A 14 12.46 1.64 -0.81
C ASP A 14 11.58 2.09 -1.98
N GLY A 15 10.28 1.82 -1.81
CA GLY A 15 9.23 2.23 -2.73
C GLY A 15 9.45 3.68 -3.16
N SER A 16 9.77 3.86 -4.44
CA SER A 16 10.26 5.12 -5.00
C SER A 16 9.40 6.30 -4.53
N PRO A 17 9.96 7.41 -4.04
CA PRO A 17 9.19 8.51 -3.46
C PRO A 17 8.14 9.10 -4.40
N GLY A 18 8.33 8.99 -5.73
CA GLY A 18 7.32 9.35 -6.73
C GLY A 18 6.08 8.45 -6.74
N ARG A 19 6.25 7.14 -6.53
CA ARG A 19 5.15 6.17 -6.41
C ARG A 19 4.31 6.44 -5.16
N ASN A 20 4.95 6.77 -4.05
CA ASN A 20 4.26 7.10 -2.80
C ASN A 20 3.43 8.39 -2.97
N ARG A 21 3.99 9.44 -3.57
CA ARG A 21 3.27 10.71 -3.80
C ARG A 21 2.02 10.58 -4.67
N ASN A 22 2.04 9.77 -5.73
CA ASN A 22 0.87 9.57 -6.60
C ASN A 22 -0.28 8.89 -5.83
N LEU A 23 0.06 7.89 -5.03
CA LEU A 23 -0.93 7.13 -4.25
C LEU A 23 -1.48 7.96 -3.09
N GLU A 24 -0.63 8.77 -2.45
CA GLU A 24 -1.03 9.77 -1.47
C GLU A 24 -1.95 10.85 -2.08
N SER A 25 -1.75 11.22 -3.34
CA SER A 25 -2.64 12.17 -4.04
C SER A 25 -4.01 11.58 -4.36
N LEU A 26 -4.10 10.28 -4.61
CA LEU A 26 -5.37 9.60 -4.94
C LEU A 26 -6.17 9.21 -3.69
N LEU A 27 -5.51 8.61 -2.70
CA LEU A 27 -6.17 8.06 -1.51
C LEU A 27 -6.09 9.01 -0.30
N GLY A 28 -5.16 9.97 -0.33
CA GLY A 28 -4.73 10.72 0.85
C GLY A 28 -3.57 10.02 1.57
N ARG A 29 -2.73 10.80 2.23
CA ARG A 29 -1.53 10.33 2.96
C ARG A 29 -1.79 9.15 3.88
N THR A 30 -2.78 9.28 4.76
CA THR A 30 -3.07 8.26 5.78
C THR A 30 -3.65 6.97 5.19
N ARG A 31 -4.46 7.06 4.12
CA ARG A 31 -5.04 5.86 3.48
C ARG A 31 -4.00 5.13 2.62
N ALA A 32 -3.12 5.85 1.96
CA ALA A 32 -1.97 5.26 1.26
C ALA A 32 -1.04 4.53 2.23
N ALA A 33 -0.78 5.13 3.40
CA ALA A 33 -0.03 4.47 4.47
C ALA A 33 -0.77 3.23 5.02
N ALA A 34 -2.09 3.31 5.22
CA ALA A 34 -2.89 2.17 5.65
C ALA A 34 -2.83 1.00 4.66
N LEU A 35 -2.90 1.28 3.35
CA LEU A 35 -2.80 0.27 2.30
C LEU A 35 -1.41 -0.42 2.26
N ARG A 36 -0.35 0.33 2.57
CA ARG A 36 1.00 -0.25 2.70
C ARG A 36 1.11 -1.16 3.92
N VAL A 37 0.56 -0.74 5.05
CA VAL A 37 0.58 -1.53 6.28
C VAL A 37 -0.21 -2.83 6.12
N THR A 38 -1.32 -2.82 5.39
CA THR A 38 -2.11 -4.04 5.10
C THR A 38 -1.45 -4.97 4.09
N ALA A 39 -0.40 -4.53 3.37
CA ALA A 39 0.34 -5.38 2.45
C ALA A 39 1.04 -6.55 3.15
N ASP A 40 1.53 -6.33 4.38
CA ASP A 40 2.14 -7.35 5.23
C ASP A 40 1.10 -8.18 6.01
N GLY A 41 -0.18 -7.79 5.95
CA GLY A 41 -1.25 -8.31 6.78
C GLY A 41 -1.21 -7.76 8.20
N CYS A 42 -2.32 -7.16 8.66
CA CYS A 42 -2.35 -6.54 9.99
C CYS A 42 -3.74 -6.59 10.62
N THR A 43 -3.82 -6.56 11.95
CA THR A 43 -5.09 -6.34 12.65
C THR A 43 -5.44 -4.85 12.67
N THR A 44 -6.69 -4.50 13.00
CA THR A 44 -7.08 -3.09 13.17
C THR A 44 -6.24 -2.39 14.24
N THR A 45 -5.90 -3.08 15.32
CA THR A 45 -5.08 -2.54 16.41
C THR A 45 -3.64 -2.27 15.95
N GLU A 46 -3.08 -3.18 15.16
CA GLU A 46 -1.76 -3.01 14.58
C GLU A 46 -1.74 -1.86 13.55
N LEU A 47 -2.82 -1.73 12.77
CA LEU A 47 -3.00 -0.62 11.84
C LEU A 47 -3.09 0.73 12.58
N ALA A 48 -3.82 0.79 13.69
CA ALA A 48 -3.90 1.99 14.53
C ALA A 48 -2.53 2.39 15.10
N ARG A 49 -1.78 1.42 15.63
CA ARG A 49 -0.42 1.65 16.16
C ARG A 49 0.56 2.14 15.10
N ARG A 50 0.59 1.50 13.92
CA ARG A 50 1.55 1.84 12.85
C ARG A 50 1.27 3.19 12.19
N LEU A 51 0.01 3.62 12.20
CA LEU A 51 -0.40 4.91 11.65
C LEU A 51 -0.45 6.03 12.69
N ASP A 52 -0.21 5.72 13.96
CA ASP A 52 -0.36 6.65 15.10
C ASP A 52 -1.76 7.32 15.12
N VAL A 53 -2.81 6.50 14.94
CA VAL A 53 -4.21 6.97 14.95
C VAL A 53 -5.05 6.17 15.93
N SER A 54 -6.24 6.69 16.25
CA SER A 54 -7.21 5.97 17.08
C SER A 54 -7.72 4.70 16.38
N ALA A 55 -8.16 3.71 17.18
CA ALA A 55 -8.76 2.49 16.65
C ALA A 55 -10.01 2.76 15.79
N ALA A 56 -10.76 3.83 16.10
CA ALA A 56 -11.90 4.27 15.31
C ALA A 56 -11.46 4.79 13.92
N ALA A 57 -10.44 5.64 13.87
CA ALA A 57 -9.88 6.16 12.61
C ALA A 57 -9.27 5.02 11.76
N ALA A 58 -8.53 4.11 12.39
CA ALA A 58 -8.01 2.90 11.75
C ALA A 58 -9.12 2.05 11.13
N SER A 59 -10.21 1.81 11.87
CA SER A 59 -11.37 1.06 11.38
C SER A 59 -12.05 1.76 10.21
N GLN A 60 -12.15 3.09 10.25
CA GLN A 60 -12.72 3.88 9.17
C GLN A 60 -11.86 3.79 7.90
N HIS A 61 -10.54 3.93 8.02
CA HIS A 61 -9.62 3.75 6.89
C HIS A 61 -9.70 2.34 6.30
N ALA A 62 -9.69 1.31 7.14
CA ALA A 62 -9.85 -0.08 6.69
C ALA A 62 -11.21 -0.29 6.00
N THR A 63 -12.29 0.31 6.52
CA THR A 63 -13.62 0.20 5.90
C THR A 63 -13.64 0.83 4.51
N VAL A 64 -13.06 2.02 4.33
CA VAL A 64 -12.97 2.68 3.02
C VAL A 64 -12.16 1.82 2.04
N LEU A 65 -11.00 1.32 2.45
CA LEU A 65 -10.16 0.46 1.61
C LEU A 65 -10.85 -0.86 1.26
N ARG A 66 -11.63 -1.42 2.18
CA ARG A 66 -12.41 -2.64 1.96
C ARG A 66 -13.57 -2.40 0.98
N ASN A 67 -14.28 -1.28 1.14
CA ASN A 67 -15.36 -0.90 0.24
C ASN A 67 -14.86 -0.61 -1.19
N ALA A 68 -13.60 -0.19 -1.32
CA ALA A 68 -12.92 -0.03 -2.60
C ALA A 68 -12.26 -1.34 -3.10
N GLU A 69 -12.50 -2.47 -2.42
CA GLU A 69 -11.95 -3.79 -2.75
C GLU A 69 -10.40 -3.85 -2.77
N LEU A 70 -9.74 -2.90 -2.10
CA LEU A 70 -8.27 -2.83 -2.02
C LEU A 70 -7.71 -3.72 -0.90
N ILE A 71 -8.54 -3.98 0.11
CA ILE A 71 -8.22 -4.91 1.19
C ILE A 71 -9.40 -5.84 1.44
N THR A 72 -9.11 -7.00 2.02
CA THR A 72 -10.10 -7.96 2.50
C THR A 72 -9.84 -8.28 3.96
N THR A 73 -10.86 -8.80 4.65
CA THR A 73 -10.78 -9.15 6.06
C THR A 73 -10.98 -10.64 6.27
N SER A 74 -10.04 -11.30 6.95
CA SER A 74 -10.13 -12.70 7.32
C SER A 74 -10.08 -12.86 8.83
N ARG A 75 -10.98 -13.66 9.40
CA ARG A 75 -10.92 -14.02 10.83
C ARG A 75 -10.04 -15.25 11.00
N ARG A 76 -8.98 -15.13 11.81
CA ARG A 76 -8.14 -16.26 12.22
C ARG A 76 -7.98 -16.27 13.74
N GLY A 77 -8.36 -17.39 14.36
CA GLY A 77 -8.11 -17.63 15.80
C GLY A 77 -8.67 -16.55 16.74
N GLY A 78 -9.85 -16.00 16.44
CA GLY A 78 -10.48 -14.93 17.23
C GLY A 78 -10.09 -13.50 16.86
N SER A 79 -9.07 -13.31 16.01
CA SER A 79 -8.63 -11.99 15.54
C SER A 79 -9.06 -11.72 14.10
N VAL A 80 -9.35 -10.45 13.78
CA VAL A 80 -9.61 -9.98 12.41
C VAL A 80 -8.30 -9.47 11.81
N LEU A 81 -7.88 -10.08 10.70
CA LEU A 81 -6.74 -9.67 9.89
C LEU A 81 -7.24 -8.97 8.63
N HIS A 82 -6.67 -7.80 8.36
CA HIS A 82 -6.78 -7.08 7.10
C HIS A 82 -5.64 -7.53 6.20
N LEU A 83 -5.98 -8.02 5.02
CA LEU A 83 -5.05 -8.49 3.99
C LEU A 83 -5.25 -7.66 2.73
N ILE A 84 -4.16 -7.37 2.03
CA ILE A 84 -4.26 -6.69 0.74
C ILE A 84 -4.86 -7.61 -0.33
N THR A 85 -5.68 -7.06 -1.22
CA THR A 85 -6.18 -7.79 -2.40
C THR A 85 -5.18 -7.72 -3.55
N PRO A 86 -5.32 -8.57 -4.59
CA PRO A 86 -4.52 -8.43 -5.81
C PRO A 86 -4.62 -7.03 -6.45
N LEU A 87 -5.80 -6.41 -6.38
CA LEU A 87 -6.04 -5.05 -6.85
C LEU A 87 -5.28 -4.02 -6.02
N GLY A 88 -5.40 -4.05 -4.69
CA GLY A 88 -4.65 -3.16 -3.80
C GLY A 88 -3.14 -3.30 -3.99
N LEU A 89 -2.65 -4.53 -4.18
CA LEU A 89 -1.24 -4.80 -4.44
C LEU A 89 -0.83 -4.29 -5.82
N ALA A 90 -1.69 -4.40 -6.84
CA ALA A 90 -1.46 -3.80 -8.15
C ALA A 90 -1.38 -2.28 -8.07
N LEU A 91 -2.19 -1.62 -7.22
CA LEU A 91 -2.09 -0.17 -6.99
C LEU A 91 -0.78 0.20 -6.28
N LEU A 92 -0.33 -0.57 -5.30
CA LEU A 92 1.00 -0.35 -4.72
C LEU A 92 2.10 -0.52 -5.77
N ARG A 93 1.91 -1.40 -6.77
CA ARG A 93 2.83 -1.66 -7.88
C ARG A 93 2.63 -0.79 -9.12
N THR A 94 1.54 -0.02 -9.26
CA THR A 94 1.35 0.91 -10.39
C THR A 94 2.21 2.15 -10.20
N ASN A 95 3.31 2.18 -10.93
CA ASN A 95 4.15 3.35 -11.14
C ASN A 95 3.35 4.28 -12.04
N GLY A 96 3.24 5.55 -11.70
CA GLY A 96 2.78 6.57 -12.64
C GLY A 96 3.81 6.81 -13.76
N THR A 97 4.20 5.77 -14.49
CA THR A 97 4.79 5.94 -15.81
C THR A 97 3.65 6.34 -16.72
N VAL A 98 3.43 7.65 -16.83
CA VAL A 98 2.75 8.20 -17.99
C VAL A 98 3.58 7.70 -19.18
N PRO A 99 3.02 6.90 -20.10
CA PRO A 99 3.70 6.63 -21.35
C PRO A 99 3.74 7.95 -22.11
N GLU A 100 4.89 8.63 -22.14
CA GLU A 100 5.14 9.63 -23.17
C GLU A 100 5.15 8.90 -24.52
N ALA A 101 4.21 9.29 -25.37
CA ALA A 101 4.13 8.94 -26.78
C ALA A 101 4.45 10.18 -27.60
#